data_AF-A0A2I2YP99-F1
#
_entry.id   AF-A0A2I2YP99-F1
#
_cell.length_a   1.000
_cell.length_b   1.000
_cell.length_c   1.000
_cell.angle_alpha   90.00
_cell.angle_beta   90.00
_cell.angle_gamma   90.00
#
_symmetry.space_group_name_H-M   'P 1'
#
loop_
_entity.id
_entity.type
_entity.pdbx_description
1 polymer ?
#
loop_
_entity_poly.entity_id
_entity_poly.type
_entity_poly.pdbx_seq_one_letter_code
_entity_poly.pdbx_strand_id
1 'polypeptide(L)'
;QNIGESILYLWVEKIRDVLIQKSQMTEPGPDVKKKTEEEDVECEDDLILACQPESSVKALDFDISETRTEVEVEELPPIDHGIPITDRRSTFQAHLAPVVCPKQVKMVLSKLYENKKIASATHNIYAYRIYCEDKQTFLQDCEDDGETAAGGRLLHLMEILNVKNVMVVVSRWYGGILLGPDRFKHINNCARNILVEKNYTNSPEESSKALGKNKKVRKDKKRNEH
;
A
#
# COMPACT_ATOMS: atom_id res chain seq x y z
N GLN A 1 11.94 25.66 -16.82
CA GLN A 1 10.52 25.48 -16.45
C GLN A 1 10.06 24.20 -17.09
N ASN A 2 9.74 23.20 -16.27
CA ASN A 2 8.83 22.07 -16.56
C ASN A 2 8.53 21.44 -15.20
N ILE A 3 7.60 22.08 -14.50
CA ILE A 3 7.03 21.65 -13.23
C ILE A 3 5.76 20.88 -13.60
N GLY A 4 5.70 19.61 -13.22
CA GLY A 4 4.45 18.84 -13.23
C GLY A 4 4.12 18.04 -14.50
N GLU A 5 5.09 17.67 -15.33
CA GLU A 5 4.82 16.60 -16.32
C GLU A 5 4.74 15.25 -15.59
N SER A 6 3.55 14.65 -15.63
CA SER A 6 3.29 13.33 -15.07
C SER A 6 4.16 12.31 -15.80
N ILE A 7 5.16 11.80 -15.09
CA ILE A 7 6.16 10.84 -15.57
C ILE A 7 5.48 9.60 -16.18
N LEU A 8 4.26 9.27 -15.76
CA LEU A 8 3.45 8.20 -16.34
C LEU A 8 3.26 8.35 -17.86
N TYR A 9 2.98 9.55 -18.37
CA TYR A 9 2.78 9.73 -19.81
C TYR A 9 4.06 9.46 -20.59
N LEU A 10 5.21 9.94 -20.10
CA LEU A 10 6.51 9.73 -20.73
C LEU A 10 6.90 8.24 -20.78
N TRP A 11 6.55 7.46 -19.75
CA TRP A 11 6.80 6.02 -19.73
C TRP A 11 5.85 5.25 -20.64
N VAL A 12 4.57 5.62 -20.68
CA VAL A 12 3.58 5.00 -21.55
C VAL A 12 3.93 5.22 -23.03
N GLU A 13 4.31 6.45 -23.40
CA GLU A 13 4.74 6.72 -24.78
C GLU A 13 6.00 5.95 -25.16
N LYS A 14 6.98 5.87 -24.26
CA LYS A 14 8.22 5.13 -24.52
C LYS A 14 8.00 3.63 -24.69
N ILE A 15 7.08 3.03 -23.93
CA ILE A 15 6.70 1.61 -24.11
C ILE A 15 5.96 1.42 -25.44
N ARG A 16 5.09 2.36 -25.80
CA ARG A 16 4.36 2.32 -27.08
C ARG A 16 5.32 2.37 -28.27
N ASP A 17 6.30 3.25 -28.22
CA ASP A 17 7.31 3.41 -29.29
C ASP A 17 8.15 2.14 -29.46
N VAL A 18 8.56 1.51 -28.36
CA VAL A 18 9.31 0.24 -28.39
C VAL A 18 8.47 -0.89 -29.00
N LEU A 19 7.17 -0.96 -28.67
CA LEU A 19 6.27 -1.97 -29.23
C LEU A 19 6.03 -1.74 -30.74
N ILE A 20 5.89 -0.47 -31.16
CA ILE A 20 5.73 -0.11 -32.58
C ILE A 20 7.00 -0.45 -33.36
N GLN A 21 8.18 -0.09 -32.86
CA GLN A 21 9.46 -0.44 -33.49
C GLN A 21 9.64 -1.96 -33.60
N LYS A 22 9.31 -2.70 -32.55
CA LYS A 22 9.44 -4.15 -32.54
C LYS A 22 8.48 -4.82 -33.53
N SER A 23 7.30 -4.24 -33.78
CA SER A 23 6.38 -4.72 -34.81
C SER A 23 6.90 -4.45 -36.23
N GLN A 24 7.54 -3.29 -36.45
CA GLN A 24 8.07 -2.87 -37.76
C GLN A 24 9.40 -3.51 -38.13
N MET A 25 10.15 -4.06 -37.17
CA MET A 25 11.41 -4.76 -37.40
C MET A 25 11.26 -6.25 -37.76
N THR A 26 10.02 -6.73 -37.92
CA THR A 26 9.76 -8.08 -38.42
C THR A 26 9.72 -8.04 -39.95
N GLU A 27 10.86 -8.32 -40.58
CA GLU A 27 10.99 -8.47 -42.03
C GLU A 27 10.03 -9.56 -42.59
N PRO A 28 9.34 -9.32 -43.72
CA PRO A 28 8.59 -10.36 -44.43
C PRO A 28 9.48 -11.06 -45.48
N GLY A 29 9.67 -12.38 -45.33
CA GLY A 29 10.24 -13.27 -46.35
C GLY A 29 9.16 -14.09 -47.08
N PRO A 30 9.43 -14.62 -48.30
CA PRO A 30 8.57 -14.40 -49.47
C PRO A 30 7.53 -15.50 -49.80
N ASP A 31 6.53 -15.01 -50.56
CA ASP A 31 5.44 -15.67 -51.29
C ASP A 31 5.86 -16.86 -52.18
N VAL A 32 5.11 -17.97 -52.14
CA VAL A 32 4.94 -18.91 -53.26
C VAL A 32 3.45 -19.24 -53.42
N LYS A 33 2.92 -18.98 -54.61
CA LYS A 33 1.51 -19.13 -54.99
C LYS A 33 1.16 -20.54 -55.51
N LYS A 34 -0.03 -21.00 -55.09
CA LYS A 34 -1.13 -21.66 -55.85
C LYS A 34 -1.16 -23.19 -56.07
N LYS A 35 -2.42 -23.69 -55.97
CA LYS A 35 -3.04 -24.99 -56.37
C LYS A 35 -3.01 -26.06 -55.27
N THR A 36 -4.04 -26.87 -54.96
CA THR A 36 -5.41 -27.13 -55.46
C THR A 36 -6.12 -28.01 -54.38
N GLU A 37 -7.46 -27.97 -54.37
CA GLU A 37 -8.51 -28.86 -53.80
C GLU A 37 -8.15 -30.17 -53.05
N GLU A 38 -8.95 -30.44 -51.98
CA GLU A 38 -9.59 -31.73 -51.54
C GLU A 38 -8.68 -32.94 -51.25
N GLU A 39 -8.82 -33.85 -50.26
CA GLU A 39 -9.83 -34.32 -49.29
C GLU A 39 -9.08 -35.27 -48.31
N ASP A 40 -9.60 -35.46 -47.07
CA ASP A 40 -9.53 -36.61 -46.12
C ASP A 40 -8.18 -37.34 -45.83
N VAL A 41 -7.85 -37.83 -44.63
CA VAL A 41 -8.52 -38.81 -43.76
C VAL A 41 -7.92 -38.79 -42.34
N GLU A 42 -8.77 -39.10 -41.36
CA GLU A 42 -8.63 -39.58 -39.97
C GLU A 42 -7.31 -40.36 -39.64
N CYS A 43 -6.80 -40.44 -38.40
CA CYS A 43 -7.36 -41.23 -37.29
C CYS A 43 -6.67 -40.89 -35.95
N GLU A 44 -7.39 -41.17 -34.87
CA GLU A 44 -7.03 -41.02 -33.46
C GLU A 44 -6.06 -42.12 -32.97
N ASP A 45 -5.41 -41.87 -31.82
CA ASP A 45 -5.38 -42.75 -30.64
C ASP A 45 -4.10 -42.63 -29.79
N ASP A 46 -4.35 -42.30 -28.51
CA ASP A 46 -3.79 -42.86 -27.28
C ASP A 46 -2.28 -42.80 -26.92
N LEU A 47 -2.04 -41.98 -25.88
CA LEU A 47 -1.34 -42.26 -24.62
C LEU A 47 -0.59 -43.60 -24.46
N ILE A 48 0.66 -43.54 -23.95
CA ILE A 48 1.32 -44.37 -22.89
C ILE A 48 2.84 -44.00 -22.91
N LEU A 49 3.36 -43.30 -21.90
CA LEU A 49 3.95 -43.74 -20.63
C LEU A 49 5.42 -44.24 -20.70
N ALA A 50 6.25 -43.51 -19.95
CA ALA A 50 7.49 -43.88 -19.25
C ALA A 50 8.77 -44.24 -20.04
N CYS A 51 9.88 -43.59 -19.66
CA CYS A 51 11.02 -44.21 -18.94
C CYS A 51 12.23 -43.23 -18.86
N GLN A 52 12.63 -42.85 -17.64
CA GLN A 52 14.05 -42.63 -17.29
C GLN A 52 14.67 -44.01 -16.90
N PRO A 53 15.98 -44.23 -16.69
CA PRO A 53 17.14 -43.34 -16.41
C PRO A 53 18.39 -43.65 -17.30
N GLU A 54 19.53 -42.93 -17.26
CA GLU A 54 20.70 -43.18 -16.37
C GLU A 54 21.87 -42.19 -16.69
N SER A 55 22.39 -41.56 -15.63
CA SER A 55 23.80 -41.29 -15.22
C SER A 55 24.91 -40.66 -16.12
N SER A 56 25.49 -39.58 -15.56
CA SER A 56 26.94 -39.28 -15.34
C SER A 56 27.81 -38.83 -16.54
N VAL A 57 28.61 -37.76 -16.59
CA VAL A 57 29.44 -36.90 -15.70
C VAL A 57 29.74 -35.60 -16.52
N LYS A 58 30.06 -34.38 -16.06
CA LYS A 58 31.17 -33.88 -15.21
C LYS A 58 30.90 -32.40 -14.82
N ALA A 59 31.43 -32.03 -13.66
CA ALA A 59 31.44 -30.70 -13.06
C ALA A 59 32.22 -29.65 -13.87
N LEU A 60 31.73 -28.41 -13.85
CA LEU A 60 32.52 -27.19 -13.98
C LEU A 60 32.02 -26.19 -12.94
N ASP A 61 32.83 -26.00 -11.91
CA ASP A 61 32.67 -25.00 -10.86
C ASP A 61 32.83 -23.61 -11.46
N PHE A 62 31.77 -22.79 -11.39
CA PHE A 62 31.85 -21.36 -11.66
C PHE A 62 31.67 -20.63 -10.33
N ASP A 63 32.80 -20.16 -9.82
CA ASP A 63 32.95 -19.44 -8.56
C ASP A 63 32.33 -18.03 -8.70
N ILE A 64 31.09 -17.88 -8.21
CA ILE A 64 30.49 -16.56 -7.93
C ILE A 64 30.73 -16.29 -6.45
N SER A 65 31.87 -15.66 -6.19
CA SER A 65 32.04 -14.81 -5.03
C SER A 65 31.37 -13.47 -5.33
N GLU A 66 30.22 -13.21 -4.72
CA GLU A 66 29.86 -11.86 -4.23
C GLU A 66 28.53 -11.89 -3.46
N THR A 67 28.65 -11.52 -2.20
CA THR A 67 27.62 -10.89 -1.36
C THR A 67 26.36 -11.71 -1.10
N ARG A 68 26.40 -12.44 0.03
CA ARG A 68 25.21 -12.67 0.86
C ARG A 68 24.65 -11.31 1.27
N THR A 69 23.84 -10.69 0.43
CA THR A 69 22.80 -9.79 0.93
C THR A 69 21.78 -10.72 1.53
N GLU A 70 21.79 -10.78 2.86
CA GLU A 70 20.75 -11.40 3.66
C GLU A 70 19.40 -10.98 3.06
N VAL A 71 18.65 -11.97 2.60
CA VAL A 71 17.24 -11.77 2.24
C VAL A 71 16.59 -11.38 3.57
N GLU A 72 16.47 -10.08 3.81
CA GLU A 72 15.55 -9.54 4.82
C GLU A 72 14.20 -10.16 4.48
N VAL A 73 13.82 -11.17 5.25
CA VAL A 73 12.50 -11.75 5.16
C VAL A 73 11.58 -10.63 5.59
N GLU A 74 11.03 -9.90 4.61
CA GLU A 74 10.00 -8.89 4.84
C GLU A 74 8.79 -9.62 5.43
N GLU A 75 8.78 -9.71 6.75
CA GLU A 75 7.73 -10.35 7.53
C GLU A 75 6.43 -9.52 7.41
N LEU A 76 5.30 -10.22 7.44
CA LEU A 76 3.99 -9.59 7.47
C LEU A 76 3.87 -8.73 8.74
N PRO A 77 3.64 -7.42 8.62
CA PRO A 77 3.48 -6.58 9.81
C PRO A 77 2.26 -7.00 10.64
N PRO A 78 2.32 -6.87 11.98
CA PRO A 78 1.17 -7.13 12.84
C PRO A 78 0.02 -6.18 12.49
N ILE A 79 -1.21 -6.71 12.49
CA ILE A 79 -2.40 -5.95 12.17
C ILE A 79 -3.23 -5.81 13.45
N ASP A 80 -3.44 -4.57 13.87
CA ASP A 80 -4.32 -4.22 14.96
C ASP A 80 -5.71 -3.85 14.43
N HIS A 81 -6.74 -4.27 15.14
CA HIS A 81 -8.12 -3.96 14.79
C HIS A 81 -8.75 -3.06 15.86
N GLY A 82 -9.33 -1.95 15.44
CA GLY A 82 -9.97 -0.97 16.31
C GLY A 82 -11.39 -1.37 16.70
N ILE A 83 -11.95 -0.65 17.67
CA ILE A 83 -13.33 -0.83 18.11
C ILE A 83 -14.29 -0.40 16.99
N PRO A 84 -15.24 -1.26 16.57
CA PRO A 84 -16.23 -0.89 15.56
C PRO A 84 -17.17 0.23 16.05
N ILE A 85 -17.51 1.15 15.15
CA ILE A 85 -18.54 2.17 15.34
C ILE A 85 -19.74 1.82 14.46
N THR A 86 -20.95 1.78 15.02
CA THR A 86 -22.18 1.51 14.29
C THR A 86 -23.14 2.70 14.37
N ASP A 87 -23.63 3.16 13.22
CA ASP A 87 -24.66 4.21 13.09
C ASP A 87 -25.63 3.82 11.98
N ARG A 88 -26.94 3.87 12.26
CA ARG A 88 -28.02 3.55 11.31
C ARG A 88 -27.73 2.26 10.52
N ARG A 89 -27.36 1.20 11.26
CA ARG A 89 -26.97 -0.15 10.76
C ARG A 89 -25.70 -0.20 9.92
N SER A 90 -25.11 0.94 9.55
CA SER A 90 -23.80 0.96 8.93
C SER A 90 -22.74 0.79 10.01
N THR A 91 -21.78 -0.11 9.78
CA THR A 91 -20.69 -0.37 10.73
C THR A 91 -19.36 -0.01 10.10
N PHE A 92 -18.47 0.56 10.90
CA PHE A 92 -17.14 1.03 10.49
C PHE A 92 -16.11 0.43 11.43
N GLN A 93 -15.03 -0.13 10.90
CA GLN A 93 -13.92 -0.63 11.72
C GLN A 93 -12.60 -0.23 11.08
N ALA A 94 -11.68 0.31 11.89
CA ALA A 94 -10.33 0.60 11.44
C ALA A 94 -9.40 -0.59 11.71
N HIS A 95 -8.42 -0.75 10.83
CA HIS A 95 -7.34 -1.72 10.90
C HIS A 95 -6.04 -0.95 10.68
N LEU A 96 -5.05 -1.19 11.53
CA LEU A 96 -3.78 -0.48 11.51
C LEU A 96 -2.66 -1.49 11.38
N ALA A 97 -1.66 -1.17 10.56
CA ALA A 97 -0.43 -1.92 10.49
C ALA A 97 0.78 -0.97 10.34
N PRO A 98 1.88 -1.19 11.07
CA PRO A 98 3.14 -0.51 10.78
C PRO A 98 3.66 -0.95 9.42
N VAL A 99 4.12 -0.01 8.60
CA VAL A 99 4.69 -0.30 7.28
C VAL A 99 5.91 0.57 7.02
N VAL A 100 6.95 -0.03 6.46
CA VAL A 100 8.20 0.64 6.07
C VAL A 100 8.46 0.60 4.57
N CYS A 101 7.71 -0.20 3.82
CA CYS A 101 7.83 -0.28 2.37
C CYS A 101 6.48 -0.58 1.68
N PRO A 102 6.34 -0.28 0.37
CA PRO A 102 5.12 -0.58 -0.40
C PRO A 102 4.79 -2.08 -0.48
N LYS A 103 5.78 -2.96 -0.35
CA LYS A 103 5.55 -4.41 -0.38
C LYS A 103 4.77 -4.85 0.86
N GLN A 104 5.09 -4.32 2.03
CA GLN A 104 4.33 -4.55 3.25
C GLN A 104 2.88 -4.04 3.15
N VAL A 105 2.63 -2.91 2.49
CA VAL A 105 1.25 -2.42 2.23
C VAL A 105 0.43 -3.48 1.48
N LYS A 106 1.00 -4.08 0.43
CA LYS A 106 0.35 -5.15 -0.32
C LYS A 106 0.13 -6.40 0.54
N MET A 107 1.11 -6.77 1.36
CA MET A 107 1.01 -7.93 2.27
C MET A 107 -0.13 -7.74 3.29
N VAL A 108 -0.22 -6.55 3.90
CA VAL A 108 -1.28 -6.21 4.86
C VAL A 108 -2.65 -6.26 4.19
N LEU A 109 -2.80 -5.67 3.00
CA LEU A 109 -4.05 -5.75 2.24
C LEU A 109 -4.45 -7.20 1.96
N SER A 110 -3.55 -8.00 1.38
CA SER A 110 -3.80 -9.42 1.11
C SER A 110 -4.22 -10.17 2.37
N LYS A 111 -3.55 -9.91 3.51
CA LYS A 111 -3.90 -10.55 4.78
C LYS A 111 -5.29 -10.16 5.27
N LEU A 112 -5.65 -8.88 5.17
CA LEU A 112 -6.99 -8.40 5.53
C LEU A 112 -8.07 -9.07 4.65
N TYR A 113 -7.81 -9.24 3.36
CA TYR A 113 -8.73 -9.88 2.42
C TYR A 113 -8.89 -11.40 2.63
N GLU A 114 -8.00 -12.08 3.35
CA GLU A 114 -8.24 -13.46 3.79
C GLU A 114 -9.43 -13.57 4.76
N ASN A 115 -9.71 -12.50 5.51
CA ASN A 115 -10.87 -12.46 6.39
C ASN A 115 -12.13 -12.15 5.58
N LYS A 116 -13.00 -13.15 5.45
CA LYS A 116 -14.27 -13.05 4.70
C LYS A 116 -15.14 -11.86 5.13
N LYS A 117 -15.11 -11.45 6.41
CA LYS A 117 -15.90 -10.29 6.87
C LYS A 117 -15.38 -8.99 6.27
N ILE A 118 -14.06 -8.84 6.18
CA ILE A 118 -13.41 -7.65 5.62
C ILE A 118 -13.51 -7.68 4.09
N ALA A 119 -13.27 -8.83 3.48
CA ALA A 119 -13.40 -9.00 2.03
C ALA A 119 -14.81 -8.76 1.49
N SER A 120 -15.84 -8.97 2.32
CA SER A 120 -17.24 -8.68 1.99
C SER A 120 -17.72 -7.32 2.49
N ALA A 121 -16.83 -6.48 3.04
CA ALA A 121 -17.17 -5.10 3.37
C ALA A 121 -17.62 -4.36 2.10
N THR A 122 -18.52 -3.39 2.26
CA THR A 122 -18.99 -2.57 1.15
C THR A 122 -17.86 -1.70 0.60
N HIS A 123 -17.00 -1.21 1.49
CA HIS A 123 -15.82 -0.42 1.15
C HIS A 123 -14.68 -0.74 2.12
N ASN A 124 -13.47 -0.93 1.62
CA ASN A 124 -12.20 -1.06 2.35
C ASN A 124 -11.28 0.11 1.99
N ILE A 125 -11.59 1.27 2.54
CA ILE A 125 -10.88 2.52 2.29
C ILE A 125 -9.52 2.44 2.96
N TYR A 126 -8.44 2.87 2.31
CA TYR A 126 -7.15 2.90 2.98
C TYR A 126 -6.31 4.13 2.63
N ALA A 127 -5.38 4.42 3.53
CA ALA A 127 -4.28 5.35 3.31
C ALA A 127 -3.04 4.86 4.05
N TYR A 128 -1.86 5.18 3.51
CA TYR A 128 -0.60 4.92 4.20
C TYR A 128 0.37 6.07 4.04
N ARG A 129 1.30 6.18 5.01
CA ARG A 129 2.39 7.16 4.98
C ARG A 129 3.67 6.48 5.45
N ILE A 130 4.63 6.33 4.55
CA ILE A 130 5.96 5.78 4.81
C ILE A 130 6.96 6.93 4.72
N TYR A 131 7.75 7.13 5.77
CA TYR A 131 8.76 8.18 5.81
C TYR A 131 10.08 7.65 5.27
N CYS A 132 10.60 8.29 4.22
CA CYS A 132 11.89 7.96 3.62
C CYS A 132 12.96 8.86 4.21
N GLU A 133 13.80 8.32 5.11
CA GLU A 133 14.86 9.09 5.79
C GLU A 133 15.88 9.68 4.82
N ASP A 134 16.28 8.94 3.77
CA ASP A 134 17.28 9.38 2.80
C ASP A 134 16.90 10.67 2.06
N LYS A 135 15.60 10.79 1.72
CA LYS A 135 15.08 11.90 0.93
C LYS A 135 14.40 12.96 1.79
N GLN A 136 14.21 12.69 3.08
CA GLN A 136 13.43 13.52 4.00
C GLN A 136 12.00 13.79 3.47
N THR A 137 11.40 12.81 2.78
CA THR A 137 10.07 12.91 2.16
C THR A 137 9.17 11.75 2.58
N PHE A 138 7.88 11.84 2.25
CA PHE A 138 6.91 10.77 2.45
C PHE A 138 6.59 10.07 1.13
N LEU A 139 6.58 8.74 1.17
CA LEU A 139 5.87 7.91 0.21
C LEU A 139 4.48 7.62 0.79
N GLN A 140 3.45 8.16 0.16
CA GLN A 140 2.08 8.09 0.66
C GLN A 140 1.10 7.97 -0.50
N ASP A 141 0.02 7.24 -0.26
CA ASP A 141 -1.05 6.99 -1.23
C ASP A 141 -2.35 6.64 -0.50
N CYS A 142 -3.47 6.65 -1.22
CA CYS A 142 -4.79 6.33 -0.68
C CYS A 142 -5.74 5.74 -1.73
N GLU A 143 -6.73 4.98 -1.27
CA GLU A 143 -7.78 4.38 -2.09
C GLU A 143 -9.14 4.54 -1.42
N ASP A 144 -10.13 4.92 -2.21
CA ASP A 144 -11.51 5.16 -1.78
C ASP A 144 -12.33 3.86 -1.74
N ASP A 145 -12.01 2.87 -2.58
CA ASP A 145 -12.77 1.63 -2.77
C ASP A 145 -14.28 1.89 -2.98
N GLY A 146 -14.61 2.86 -3.84
CA GLY A 146 -16.00 3.24 -4.13
C GLY A 146 -16.67 4.17 -3.10
N GLU A 147 -16.05 4.41 -1.93
CA GLU A 147 -16.47 5.45 -0.99
C GLU A 147 -15.85 6.80 -1.40
N THR A 148 -16.45 7.46 -2.39
CA THR A 148 -15.88 8.67 -3.02
C THR A 148 -15.38 9.71 -2.01
N ALA A 149 -14.13 10.13 -2.20
CA ALA A 149 -13.37 11.10 -1.42
C ALA A 149 -13.01 10.69 0.02
N ALA A 150 -13.18 9.42 0.41
CA ALA A 150 -12.85 8.97 1.76
C ALA A 150 -11.35 8.73 1.98
N GLY A 151 -10.66 8.10 1.03
CA GLY A 151 -9.23 7.80 1.07
C GLY A 151 -8.39 9.07 1.16
N GLY A 152 -8.67 10.07 0.33
CA GLY A 152 -7.98 11.37 0.41
C GLY A 152 -8.21 12.08 1.75
N ARG A 153 -9.42 12.02 2.31
CA ARG A 153 -9.74 12.57 3.65
C ARG A 153 -9.02 11.81 4.77
N LEU A 154 -8.91 10.50 4.64
CA LEU A 154 -8.20 9.63 5.58
C LEU A 154 -6.70 9.91 5.56
N LEU A 155 -6.11 10.05 4.37
CA LEU A 155 -4.71 10.45 4.21
C LEU A 155 -4.47 11.81 4.84
N HIS A 156 -5.33 12.79 4.55
CA HIS A 156 -5.23 14.12 5.13
C HIS A 156 -5.33 14.12 6.67
N LEU A 157 -6.18 13.26 7.24
CA LEU A 157 -6.23 13.05 8.68
C LEU A 157 -4.87 12.57 9.23
N MET A 158 -4.24 11.59 8.57
CA MET A 158 -2.93 11.07 8.97
C MET A 158 -1.83 12.13 8.83
N GLU A 159 -1.92 13.02 7.84
CA GLU A 159 -1.03 14.18 7.68
C GLU A 159 -1.16 15.16 8.84
N ILE A 160 -2.38 15.57 9.19
CA ILE A 160 -2.65 16.49 10.30
C ILE A 160 -2.13 15.91 11.62
N LEU A 161 -2.29 14.60 11.83
CA LEU A 161 -1.81 13.89 13.02
C LEU A 161 -0.30 13.60 12.98
N ASN A 162 0.39 13.97 11.90
CA ASN A 162 1.81 13.73 11.66
C ASN A 162 2.24 12.26 11.86
N VAL A 163 1.37 11.33 11.46
CA VAL A 163 1.61 9.89 11.58
C VAL A 163 2.64 9.44 10.54
N LYS A 164 3.59 8.59 10.95
CA LYS A 164 4.64 8.06 10.06
C LYS A 164 4.71 6.54 10.15
N ASN A 165 5.09 5.91 9.04
CA ASN A 165 5.35 4.47 8.91
C ASN A 165 4.15 3.59 9.28
N VAL A 166 2.96 4.00 8.82
CA VAL A 166 1.69 3.32 9.15
C VAL A 166 0.77 3.29 7.94
N MET A 167 0.04 2.19 7.84
CA MET A 167 -1.13 2.02 7.00
C MET A 167 -2.37 1.93 7.88
N VAL A 168 -3.44 2.61 7.46
CA VAL A 168 -4.78 2.47 8.05
C VAL A 168 -5.77 2.05 6.97
N VAL A 169 -6.51 0.98 7.23
CA VAL A 169 -7.66 0.54 6.43
C VAL A 169 -8.92 0.75 7.26
N VAL A 170 -9.96 1.33 6.69
CA VAL A 170 -11.28 1.46 7.32
C VAL A 170 -12.30 0.69 6.50
N SER A 171 -12.75 -0.43 7.05
CA SER A 171 -13.82 -1.23 6.46
C SER A 171 -15.17 -0.66 6.86
N ARG A 172 -16.03 -0.45 5.87
CA ARG A 172 -17.43 -0.04 6.04
C ARG A 172 -18.36 -1.14 5.54
N TRP A 173 -19.31 -1.55 6.39
CA TRP A 173 -20.44 -2.40 6.01
C TRP A 173 -21.70 -1.54 5.95
N TYR A 174 -22.27 -1.37 4.74
CA TYR A 174 -23.46 -0.55 4.53
C TYR A 174 -24.72 -1.20 5.12
N GLY A 175 -25.43 -0.43 5.94
CA GLY A 175 -26.63 -0.90 6.65
C GLY A 175 -27.97 -0.71 5.92
N GLY A 176 -27.95 -0.25 4.66
CA GLY A 176 -29.17 0.05 3.90
C GLY A 176 -29.70 1.48 4.06
N ILE A 177 -29.08 2.31 4.90
CA ILE A 177 -29.48 3.72 5.13
C ILE A 177 -28.34 4.65 4.74
N LEU A 178 -28.61 5.63 3.89
CA LEU A 178 -27.63 6.64 3.48
C LEU A 178 -27.28 7.56 4.66
N LEU A 179 -26.01 7.56 5.08
CA LEU A 179 -25.50 8.41 6.16
C LEU A 179 -25.16 9.83 5.68
N GLY A 180 -25.06 10.06 4.36
CA GLY A 180 -24.62 11.35 3.82
C GLY A 180 -23.23 11.72 4.35
N PRO A 181 -22.97 12.99 4.71
CA PRO A 181 -21.67 13.42 5.24
C PRO A 181 -21.24 12.76 6.55
N ASP A 182 -22.17 12.22 7.35
CA ASP A 182 -21.85 11.65 8.66
C ASP A 182 -20.94 10.42 8.58
N ARG A 183 -20.99 9.68 7.47
CA ARG A 183 -20.10 8.53 7.25
C ARG A 183 -18.62 8.91 7.32
N PHE A 184 -18.25 10.10 6.83
CA PHE A 184 -16.88 10.58 6.89
C PHE A 184 -16.44 10.89 8.32
N LYS A 185 -17.37 11.30 9.19
CA LYS A 185 -17.09 11.47 10.62
C LYS A 185 -16.74 10.13 11.25
N HIS A 186 -17.51 9.07 10.97
CA HIS A 186 -17.25 7.73 11.50
C HIS A 186 -15.94 7.14 10.96
N ILE A 187 -15.67 7.28 9.65
CA ILE A 187 -14.41 6.84 9.04
C ILE A 187 -13.20 7.49 9.74
N ASN A 188 -13.22 8.81 9.88
CA ASN A 188 -12.14 9.56 10.53
C ASN A 188 -12.02 9.24 12.02
N ASN A 189 -13.14 9.02 12.72
CA ASN A 189 -13.13 8.70 14.14
C ASN A 189 -12.57 7.29 14.39
N CYS A 190 -12.97 6.28 13.61
CA CYS A 190 -12.38 4.94 13.70
C CYS A 190 -10.87 4.98 13.51
N ALA A 191 -10.40 5.67 12.47
CA ALA A 191 -8.97 5.81 12.18
C ALA A 191 -8.22 6.56 13.31
N ARG A 192 -8.75 7.69 13.78
CA ARG A 192 -8.14 8.45 14.87
C ARG A 192 -8.06 7.63 16.16
N ASN A 193 -9.12 6.91 16.51
CA ASN A 193 -9.18 6.14 17.75
C ASN A 193 -8.06 5.10 17.81
N ILE A 194 -7.88 4.31 16.74
CA ILE A 194 -6.83 3.28 16.72
C ILE A 194 -5.42 3.90 16.66
N LEU A 195 -5.24 5.02 15.95
CA LEU A 195 -3.96 5.72 15.91
C LEU A 195 -3.54 6.25 17.28
N VAL A 196 -4.50 6.79 18.05
CA VAL A 196 -4.26 7.26 19.42
C VAL A 196 -4.01 6.08 20.36
N GLU A 197 -4.84 5.04 20.29
CA GLU A 197 -4.72 3.83 21.10
C GLU A 197 -3.35 3.16 20.94
N LYS A 198 -2.82 3.14 19.70
CA LYS A 198 -1.52 2.57 19.36
C LYS A 198 -0.37 3.57 19.41
N ASN A 199 -0.58 4.76 19.98
CA ASN A 199 0.43 5.80 20.21
C ASN A 199 1.16 6.30 18.96
N TYR A 200 0.48 6.35 17.81
CA TYR A 200 1.03 6.91 16.57
C TYR A 200 0.85 8.42 16.43
N THR A 201 0.06 9.03 17.32
CA THR A 201 -0.13 10.48 17.36
C THR A 201 0.84 11.08 18.37
N ASN A 202 1.77 11.92 17.91
CA ASN A 202 2.58 12.71 18.83
C ASN A 202 1.67 13.70 19.55
N SER A 203 1.51 13.56 20.86
CA SER A 203 0.90 14.62 21.65
C SER A 203 1.82 15.84 21.63
N PRO A 204 1.30 17.06 21.42
CA PRO A 204 2.11 18.28 21.56
C PRO A 204 2.58 18.55 23.01
N GLU A 205 2.35 17.65 23.97
CA GLU A 205 2.76 17.83 25.37
C GLU A 205 4.25 17.54 25.63
N GLU A 206 4.94 16.83 24.74
CA GLU A 206 6.37 16.52 24.95
C GLU A 206 7.32 17.64 24.50
N SER A 207 6.90 18.51 23.58
CA SER A 207 7.72 19.63 23.11
C SER A 207 7.72 20.84 24.05
N SER A 208 6.81 20.89 25.04
CA SER A 208 6.65 22.03 25.95
C SER A 208 7.28 21.82 27.34
N LYS A 209 7.75 20.62 27.69
CA LYS A 209 8.43 20.35 28.98
C LYS A 209 9.94 20.65 28.99
N ALA A 210 10.56 20.94 27.85
CA ALA A 210 12.00 21.20 27.75
C ALA A 210 12.43 22.67 27.94
N LEU A 211 11.51 23.65 27.99
CA LEU A 211 11.83 25.09 28.07
C LEU A 211 11.45 25.78 29.40
N GLY A 212 11.10 25.03 30.44
CA GLY A 212 10.52 25.56 31.68
C GLY A 212 11.44 25.58 32.92
N LYS A 213 12.75 25.82 32.78
CA LYS A 213 13.65 26.02 33.95
C LYS A 213 14.45 27.31 33.80
N ASN A 214 13.87 28.43 34.25
CA ASN A 214 14.53 29.53 34.98
C ASN A 214 13.74 30.85 34.88
N LYS A 215 12.91 31.14 35.88
CA LYS A 215 12.73 32.53 36.33
C LYS A 215 12.40 32.58 37.81
N LYS A 216 13.47 32.72 38.60
CA LYS A 216 13.49 32.94 40.04
C LYS A 216 12.83 34.30 40.33
N VAL A 217 11.64 34.30 40.93
CA VAL A 217 10.97 35.52 41.40
C VAL A 217 11.77 36.08 42.59
N ARG A 218 12.35 37.27 42.41
CA ARG A 218 13.01 38.04 43.48
C ARG A 218 11.94 38.77 44.29
N LYS A 219 12.09 38.60 45.61
CA LYS A 219 11.30 39.13 46.72
C LYS A 219 11.63 40.61 46.94
N ASP A 220 10.62 41.48 46.95
CA ASP A 220 10.74 42.82 47.53
C ASP A 220 9.73 43.00 48.67
N LYS A 221 10.27 43.18 49.88
CA LYS A 221 9.56 43.46 51.12
C LYS A 221 9.81 44.94 51.43
N LYS A 222 8.82 45.81 51.23
CA LYS A 222 8.91 47.21 51.64
C LYS A 222 7.90 47.49 52.75
N ARG A 223 8.45 47.77 53.93
CA ARG A 223 7.82 48.41 55.09
C ARG A 223 7.38 49.83 54.71
N ASN A 224 6.28 50.31 55.30
CA ASN A 224 6.30 51.60 55.99
C ASN A 224 5.09 51.73 56.93
N GLU A 225 5.40 51.97 58.20
CA GLU A 225 4.57 52.72 59.15
C GLU A 225 4.88 54.21 58.94
N HIS A 226 3.84 55.04 58.89
CA HIS A 226 3.70 56.30 59.64
C HIS A 226 2.33 56.92 59.34
#